data_AF-A0A2N1XZN0-F1
#
_entry.id   AF-A0A2N1XZN0-F1
#
_cell.length_a   1.000
_cell.length_b   1.000
_cell.length_c   1.000
_cell.angle_alpha   90.00
_cell.angle_beta   90.00
_cell.angle_gamma   90.00
#
_symmetry.space_group_name_H-M   'P 1'
#
loop_
_entity.id
_entity.type
_entity.pdbx_description
1 polymer ?
#
loop_
_entity_poly.entity_id
_entity_poly.type
_entity_poly.pdbx_seq_one_letter_code
_entity_poly.pdbx_strand_id
1 'polypeptide(L)'
;ATESGFMIVQYTAAALVNDLATRAHPACVYSIPTSANAEDHVSMGANEARHVLDMTHDLARVLALELYTAAQALDLRRDMINAARALARRSDAAQFASKVAGAPAPGAAAYPAFLAEVEGLRKELADCPAFAPGAAVARALAALRQHIAFMPVDRAMDGDIRVAVQLIESGELLRAAQVEPRS
;
A
#
# COMPACT_ATOMS: atom_id res chain seq x y z
N ALA A 1 -3.53 23.19 9.25
CA ALA A 1 -3.00 22.43 10.40
C ALA A 1 -1.88 21.54 9.88
N THR A 2 -1.00 21.06 10.75
CA THR A 2 0.01 20.05 10.37
C THR A 2 -0.64 18.67 10.49
N GLU A 3 -0.54 17.86 9.44
CA GLU A 3 -1.12 16.51 9.38
C GLU A 3 0.00 15.46 9.54
N SER A 4 -0.24 14.42 10.35
CA SER A 4 0.67 13.28 10.55
C SER A 4 0.36 12.12 9.61
N GLY A 5 -0.87 12.06 9.06
CA GLY A 5 -1.31 11.01 8.17
C GLY A 5 -1.16 9.62 8.80
N PHE A 6 -0.61 8.69 8.03
CA PHE A 6 -0.51 7.27 8.38
C PHE A 6 0.68 6.94 9.28
N MET A 7 1.32 7.92 9.91
CA MET A 7 2.49 7.71 10.78
C MET A 7 2.21 6.68 11.89
N ILE A 8 1.08 6.79 12.57
CA ILE A 8 0.73 5.86 13.65
C ILE A 8 0.40 4.45 13.13
N VAL A 9 -0.20 4.34 11.94
CA VAL A 9 -0.48 3.06 11.25
C VAL A 9 0.82 2.30 11.03
N GLN A 10 1.87 3.00 10.59
CA GLN A 10 3.20 2.40 10.42
C GLN A 10 3.79 1.91 11.74
N TYR A 11 3.66 2.69 12.83
CA TYR A 11 4.18 2.29 14.15
C TYR A 11 3.45 1.05 14.68
N THR A 12 2.13 0.98 14.51
CA THR A 12 1.34 -0.19 14.88
C THR A 12 1.75 -1.42 14.07
N ALA A 13 1.92 -1.30 12.75
CA ALA A 13 2.36 -2.40 11.91
C ALA A 13 3.77 -2.90 12.33
N ALA A 14 4.70 -1.98 12.59
CA ALA A 14 6.05 -2.33 13.03
C ALA A 14 6.05 -3.07 14.38
N ALA A 15 5.22 -2.63 15.34
CA ALA A 15 5.08 -3.29 16.63
C ALA A 15 4.54 -4.73 16.49
N LEU A 16 3.50 -4.92 15.68
CA LEU A 16 2.91 -6.24 15.42
C LEU A 16 3.90 -7.19 14.72
N VAL A 17 4.63 -6.70 13.72
CA VAL A 17 5.64 -7.50 13.01
C VAL A 17 6.78 -7.92 13.95
N ASN A 18 7.23 -7.02 14.82
CA ASN A 18 8.27 -7.33 15.81
C ASN A 18 7.81 -8.39 16.82
N ASP A 19 6.56 -8.31 17.27
CA ASP A 19 5.97 -9.30 18.17
C ASP A 19 5.79 -10.66 17.49
N LEU A 20 5.32 -10.69 16.24
CA LEU A 20 5.26 -11.90 15.41
C LEU A 20 6.63 -12.55 15.24
N ALA A 21 7.67 -11.76 14.96
CA ALA A 21 9.05 -12.26 14.84
C ALA A 21 9.56 -12.87 16.15
N THR A 22 9.20 -12.27 17.29
CA THR A 22 9.57 -12.78 18.62
C THR A 22 8.85 -14.10 18.93
N ARG A 23 7.57 -14.23 18.57
CA ARG A 23 6.77 -15.46 18.78
C ARG A 23 7.08 -16.60 17.80
N ALA A 24 7.79 -16.33 16.70
CA ALA A 24 8.13 -17.33 15.69
C ALA A 24 9.20 -18.36 16.14
N HIS A 25 9.60 -18.35 17.41
CA HIS A 25 10.49 -19.38 17.93
C HIS A 25 9.78 -20.75 17.98
N PRO A 26 10.31 -21.78 17.30
CA PRO A 26 9.60 -23.06 17.15
C PRO A 26 9.50 -23.82 18.47
N ALA A 27 8.29 -24.19 18.90
CA ALA A 27 8.10 -25.00 20.10
C ALA A 27 8.64 -26.43 19.94
N CYS A 28 8.75 -26.93 18.70
CA CYS A 28 9.19 -28.28 18.40
C CYS A 28 10.67 -28.56 18.69
N VAL A 29 11.48 -27.53 18.99
CA VAL A 29 12.88 -27.70 19.40
C VAL A 29 13.03 -28.06 20.88
N TYR A 30 11.93 -28.04 21.64
CA TYR A 30 11.89 -28.42 23.05
C TYR A 30 11.21 -29.78 23.22
N SER A 31 11.78 -30.61 24.11
CA SER A 31 11.19 -31.86 24.57
C SER A 31 11.43 -32.00 26.07
N ILE A 32 10.42 -32.44 26.80
CA ILE A 32 10.52 -32.75 28.24
C ILE A 32 10.11 -34.21 28.41
N PRO A 33 11.03 -35.09 28.86
CA PRO A 33 10.70 -36.49 29.07
C PRO A 33 9.57 -36.68 30.08
N THR A 34 8.63 -37.55 29.75
CA THR A 34 7.47 -37.89 30.59
C THR A 34 7.40 -39.40 30.81
N SER A 35 6.46 -39.83 31.67
CA SER A 35 6.15 -41.27 31.87
C SER A 35 7.38 -42.12 32.24
N ALA A 36 8.18 -41.68 33.21
CA ALA A 36 9.42 -42.34 33.63
C ALA A 36 10.39 -42.59 32.45
N ASN A 37 10.52 -41.60 31.55
CA ASN A 37 11.36 -41.64 30.35
C ASN A 37 10.90 -42.65 29.28
N ALA A 38 9.65 -43.13 29.35
CA ALA A 38 9.03 -43.89 28.27
C ALA A 38 8.70 -42.99 27.06
N GLU A 39 8.39 -41.73 27.32
CA GLU A 39 8.24 -40.67 26.32
C GLU A 39 9.42 -39.71 26.45
N ASP A 40 10.59 -40.12 25.96
CA ASP A 40 11.84 -39.37 26.07
C ASP A 40 11.99 -38.28 24.99
N HIS A 41 11.17 -38.34 23.94
CA HIS A 41 11.05 -37.32 22.90
C HIS A 41 9.59 -37.05 22.51
N VAL A 42 9.16 -35.80 22.56
CA VAL A 42 7.83 -35.36 22.13
C VAL A 42 7.90 -34.18 21.16
N SER A 43 6.86 -33.99 20.33
CA SER A 43 6.90 -33.04 19.21
C SER A 43 6.50 -31.60 19.56
N MET A 44 5.79 -31.40 20.68
CA MET A 44 5.12 -30.13 21.03
C MET A 44 4.16 -29.60 19.95
N GLY A 45 3.73 -30.44 19.00
CA GLY A 45 3.01 -29.99 17.80
C GLY A 45 1.65 -29.32 18.08
N ALA A 46 0.93 -29.76 19.12
CA ALA A 46 -0.33 -29.12 19.50
C ALA A 46 -0.13 -27.68 20.04
N ASN A 47 0.98 -27.42 20.73
CA ASN A 47 1.32 -26.09 21.22
C ASN A 47 1.72 -25.18 20.05
N GLU A 48 2.56 -25.69 19.15
CA GLU A 48 2.96 -24.97 17.93
C GLU A 48 1.74 -24.58 17.08
N ALA A 49 0.82 -25.52 16.84
CA ALA A 49 -0.39 -25.26 16.06
C ALA A 49 -1.26 -24.15 16.67
N ARG A 50 -1.39 -24.13 18.01
CA ARG A 50 -2.12 -23.05 18.72
C ARG A 50 -1.42 -21.71 18.58
N HIS A 51 -0.10 -21.66 18.77
CA HIS A 51 0.68 -20.42 18.63
C HIS A 51 0.57 -19.84 17.22
N VAL A 52 0.74 -20.67 16.20
CA VAL A 52 0.64 -20.24 14.80
C VAL A 52 -0.77 -19.75 14.50
N LEU A 53 -1.82 -20.43 14.99
CA LEU A 53 -3.21 -19.99 14.81
C LEU A 53 -3.41 -18.60 15.41
N ASP A 54 -2.97 -18.35 16.64
CA ASP A 54 -3.08 -17.03 17.28
C ASP A 54 -2.31 -15.95 16.49
N MET A 55 -1.11 -16.29 15.98
CA MET A 55 -0.31 -15.39 15.15
C MET A 55 -0.99 -15.01 13.82
N THR A 56 -1.88 -15.86 13.28
CA THR A 56 -2.61 -15.51 12.05
C THR A 56 -3.54 -14.30 12.23
N HIS A 57 -4.08 -14.08 13.43
CA HIS A 57 -4.89 -12.89 13.72
C HIS A 57 -4.05 -11.61 13.73
N ASP A 58 -2.83 -11.67 14.26
CA ASP A 58 -1.91 -10.53 14.22
C ASP A 58 -1.38 -10.26 12.82
N LEU A 59 -1.13 -11.30 12.04
CA LEU A 59 -0.82 -11.16 10.62
C LEU A 59 -1.96 -10.49 9.86
N ALA A 60 -3.22 -10.86 10.12
CA ALA A 60 -4.38 -10.22 9.51
C ALA A 60 -4.44 -8.71 9.83
N ARG A 61 -4.06 -8.30 11.05
CA ARG A 61 -3.91 -6.88 11.42
C ARG A 61 -2.82 -6.19 10.63
N VAL A 62 -1.64 -6.81 10.48
CA VAL A 62 -0.55 -6.25 9.67
C VAL A 62 -1.00 -6.03 8.22
N LEU A 63 -1.63 -7.03 7.61
CA LEU A 63 -2.15 -6.94 6.23
C LEU A 63 -3.22 -5.87 6.08
N ALA A 64 -4.08 -5.69 7.08
CA ALA A 64 -5.11 -4.65 7.09
C ALA A 64 -4.47 -3.25 7.08
N LEU A 65 -3.46 -3.02 7.91
CA LEU A 65 -2.72 -1.75 7.97
C LEU A 65 -1.97 -1.47 6.66
N GLU A 66 -1.38 -2.49 6.05
CA GLU A 66 -0.70 -2.40 4.76
C GLU A 66 -1.69 -2.04 3.65
N LEU A 67 -2.81 -2.75 3.51
CA LEU A 67 -3.80 -2.48 2.47
C LEU A 67 -4.48 -1.12 2.66
N TYR A 68 -4.72 -0.70 3.90
CA TYR A 68 -5.24 0.64 4.18
C TYR A 68 -4.29 1.73 3.69
N THR A 69 -2.99 1.56 3.96
CA THR A 69 -1.93 2.48 3.50
C THR A 69 -1.79 2.45 1.98
N ALA A 70 -1.79 1.25 1.38
CA ALA A 70 -1.67 1.07 -0.06
C ALA A 70 -2.84 1.69 -0.83
N ALA A 71 -4.07 1.58 -0.31
CA ALA A 71 -5.24 2.22 -0.89
C ALA A 71 -5.11 3.75 -0.91
N GLN A 72 -4.71 4.34 0.22
CA GLN A 72 -4.47 5.78 0.31
C GLN A 72 -3.37 6.25 -0.65
N ALA A 73 -2.25 5.52 -0.70
CA ALA A 73 -1.12 5.84 -1.58
C ALA A 73 -1.50 5.74 -3.07
N LEU A 74 -2.32 4.75 -3.43
CA LEU A 74 -2.77 4.55 -4.80
C LEU A 74 -3.70 5.67 -5.27
N ASP A 75 -4.62 6.14 -4.41
CA ASP A 75 -5.47 7.29 -4.71
C ASP A 75 -4.62 8.55 -4.95
N LEU A 76 -3.68 8.84 -4.05
CA LEU A 76 -2.76 9.98 -4.19
C LEU A 76 -1.94 9.90 -5.48
N ARG A 77 -1.40 8.71 -5.80
CA ARG A 77 -0.61 8.48 -7.02
C ARG A 77 -1.45 8.68 -8.27
N ARG A 78 -2.69 8.17 -8.27
CA ARG A 78 -3.63 8.30 -9.38
C ARG A 78 -3.97 9.77 -9.63
N ASP A 79 -4.27 10.50 -8.57
CA ASP A 79 -4.64 11.91 -8.68
C ASP A 79 -3.46 12.76 -9.13
N MET A 80 -2.26 12.54 -8.57
CA MET A 80 -1.05 13.24 -8.96
C MET A 80 -0.71 13.05 -10.46
N ILE A 81 -0.69 11.79 -10.94
CA ILE A 81 -0.35 11.51 -12.34
C ILE A 81 -1.41 12.08 -13.28
N ASN A 82 -2.69 11.91 -12.96
CA ASN A 82 -3.76 12.40 -13.82
C ASN A 82 -3.88 13.93 -13.79
N ALA A 83 -3.55 14.59 -12.66
CA ALA A 83 -3.44 16.04 -12.59
C ALA A 83 -2.29 16.57 -13.45
N ALA A 84 -1.14 15.89 -13.47
CA ALA A 84 0.00 16.24 -14.33
C ALA A 84 -0.36 16.11 -15.82
N ARG A 85 -1.05 15.04 -16.21
CA ARG A 85 -1.58 14.86 -17.58
C ARG A 85 -2.57 15.97 -17.98
N ALA A 86 -3.49 16.30 -17.08
CA ALA A 86 -4.44 17.38 -17.33
C ALA A 86 -3.74 18.75 -17.40
N LEU A 87 -2.67 18.97 -16.62
CA LEU A 87 -1.86 20.18 -16.69
C LEU A 87 -1.14 20.27 -18.04
N ALA A 88 -0.55 19.17 -18.50
CA ALA A 88 0.11 19.10 -19.79
C ALA A 88 -0.80 19.53 -20.93
N ARG A 89 -2.09 19.21 -20.89
CA ARG A 89 -3.07 19.61 -21.93
C ARG A 89 -3.46 21.08 -21.91
N ARG A 90 -3.41 21.75 -20.76
CA ARG A 90 -3.89 23.13 -20.57
C ARG A 90 -2.78 24.19 -20.45
N SER A 91 -1.54 23.76 -20.33
CA SER A 91 -0.35 24.61 -20.20
C SER A 91 0.56 24.46 -21.41
N ASP A 92 1.41 25.47 -21.65
CA ASP A 92 2.42 25.46 -22.70
C ASP A 92 3.78 24.97 -22.19
N ALA A 93 4.71 24.67 -23.10
CA ALA A 93 6.07 24.27 -22.75
C ALA A 93 6.82 25.33 -21.94
N ALA A 94 6.53 26.61 -22.12
CA ALA A 94 7.21 27.69 -21.40
C ALA A 94 6.91 27.63 -19.89
N GLN A 95 5.66 27.34 -19.51
CA GLN A 95 5.28 27.14 -18.10
C GLN A 95 6.01 25.95 -17.48
N PHE A 96 6.13 24.83 -18.19
CA PHE A 96 6.89 23.67 -17.69
C PHE A 96 8.39 23.98 -17.59
N ALA A 97 8.96 24.62 -18.61
CA ALA A 97 10.36 25.05 -18.64
C ALA A 97 10.72 25.92 -17.43
N SER A 98 9.81 26.81 -17.01
CA SER A 98 10.02 27.67 -15.82
C SER A 98 10.14 26.91 -14.48
N LYS A 99 9.72 25.64 -14.45
CA LYS A 99 9.78 24.76 -13.26
C LYS A 99 10.97 23.82 -13.27
N VAL A 100 11.73 23.76 -14.37
CA VAL A 100 12.94 22.93 -14.47
C VAL A 100 14.09 23.63 -13.77
N ALA A 101 14.59 23.02 -12.70
CA ALA A 101 15.77 23.50 -12.01
C ALA A 101 17.00 23.41 -12.92
N GLY A 102 17.76 24.49 -13.05
CA GLY A 102 18.96 24.55 -13.91
C GLY A 102 18.68 24.70 -15.41
N ALA A 103 17.46 25.11 -15.80
CA ALA A 103 17.14 25.39 -17.20
C ALA A 103 18.03 26.50 -17.79
N PRO A 104 18.40 26.44 -19.08
CA PRO A 104 19.07 27.54 -19.77
C PRO A 104 18.27 28.85 -19.64
N ALA A 105 18.97 29.97 -19.47
CA ALA A 105 18.30 31.27 -19.41
C ALA A 105 17.59 31.59 -20.74
N PRO A 106 16.44 32.28 -20.71
CA PRO A 106 15.81 32.79 -21.93
C PRO A 106 16.81 33.63 -22.74
N GLY A 107 17.09 33.22 -23.98
CA GLY A 107 18.07 33.87 -24.87
C GLY A 107 19.43 33.17 -24.95
N ALA A 108 19.71 32.17 -24.10
CA ALA A 108 20.88 31.31 -24.29
C ALA A 108 20.76 30.49 -25.58
N ALA A 109 21.88 30.19 -26.23
CA ALA A 109 21.91 29.43 -27.49
C ALA A 109 21.23 28.04 -27.37
N ALA A 110 21.29 27.42 -26.19
CA ALA A 110 20.66 26.13 -25.92
C ALA A 110 19.14 26.21 -25.61
N TYR A 111 18.60 27.40 -25.36
CA TYR A 111 17.21 27.58 -24.92
C TYR A 111 16.16 27.05 -25.93
N PRO A 112 16.29 27.28 -27.26
CA PRO A 112 15.32 26.75 -28.22
C PRO A 112 15.27 25.22 -28.26
N ALA A 113 16.43 24.57 -28.18
CA ALA A 113 16.52 23.10 -28.17
C ALA A 113 15.89 22.54 -26.88
N PHE A 114 16.24 23.11 -25.73
CA PHE A 114 15.63 22.77 -24.45
C PHE A 114 14.10 22.93 -24.46
N LEU A 115 13.59 24.05 -24.99
CA LEU A 115 12.15 24.29 -25.05
C LEU A 115 11.43 23.29 -25.97
N ALA A 116 12.07 22.89 -27.08
CA ALA A 116 11.54 21.87 -27.98
C ALA A 116 11.47 20.49 -27.30
N GLU A 117 12.47 20.12 -26.50
CA GLU A 117 12.45 18.89 -25.69
C GLU A 117 11.33 18.90 -24.65
N VAL A 118 11.18 20.02 -23.92
CA VAL A 118 10.08 20.21 -22.95
C VAL A 118 8.72 20.08 -23.63
N GLU A 119 8.55 20.66 -24.82
CA GLU A 119 7.31 20.53 -25.60
C GLU A 119 7.07 19.09 -26.05
N GLY A 120 8.10 18.35 -26.44
CA GLY A 120 8.02 16.93 -26.75
C GLY A 120 7.48 16.12 -25.58
N LEU A 121 8.12 16.23 -24.41
CA LEU A 121 7.70 15.55 -23.19
C LEU A 121 6.29 15.96 -22.73
N ARG A 122 5.93 17.24 -22.88
CA ARG A 122 4.60 17.73 -22.57
C ARG A 122 3.54 17.05 -23.44
N LYS A 123 3.79 16.93 -24.75
CA LYS A 123 2.87 16.23 -25.68
C LYS A 123 2.73 14.76 -25.33
N GLU A 124 3.84 14.06 -25.10
CA GLU A 124 3.81 12.65 -24.66
C GLU A 124 2.97 12.47 -23.39
N LEU A 125 3.16 13.33 -22.40
CA LEU A 125 2.39 13.29 -21.16
C LEU A 125 0.90 13.63 -21.39
N ALA A 126 0.59 14.59 -22.27
CA ALA A 126 -0.77 14.96 -22.62
C ALA A 126 -1.53 13.84 -23.35
N ASP A 127 -0.83 13.09 -24.21
CA ASP A 127 -1.40 12.06 -25.07
C ASP A 127 -1.44 10.68 -24.40
N CYS A 128 -0.61 10.45 -23.38
CA CYS A 128 -0.60 9.23 -22.58
C CYS A 128 -2.00 8.92 -21.98
N PRO A 129 -2.46 7.65 -21.95
CA PRO A 129 -3.75 7.26 -21.37
C PRO A 129 -3.84 7.54 -19.86
N ALA A 130 -5.06 7.49 -19.33
CA ALA A 130 -5.27 7.74 -17.91
C ALA A 130 -4.62 6.68 -17.05
N PHE A 131 -3.89 7.12 -16.02
CA PHE A 131 -3.33 6.18 -15.08
C PHE A 131 -4.47 5.52 -14.31
N ALA A 132 -4.49 4.20 -14.42
CA ALA A 132 -5.36 3.32 -13.67
C ALA A 132 -4.54 2.12 -13.17
N PRO A 133 -4.82 1.62 -11.96
CA PRO A 133 -4.24 0.35 -11.51
C PRO A 133 -4.74 -0.82 -12.36
N GLY A 134 -4.03 -1.95 -12.30
CA GLY A 134 -4.49 -3.19 -12.92
C GLY A 134 -5.87 -3.62 -12.41
N ALA A 135 -6.62 -4.38 -13.21
CA ALA A 135 -8.03 -4.67 -12.95
C ALA A 135 -8.30 -5.31 -11.57
N ALA A 136 -7.46 -6.27 -11.14
CA ALA A 136 -7.59 -6.89 -9.82
C ALA A 136 -7.41 -5.89 -8.67
N VAL A 137 -6.39 -5.02 -8.77
CA VAL A 137 -6.14 -3.96 -7.78
C VAL A 137 -7.25 -2.92 -7.80
N ALA A 138 -7.77 -2.56 -8.98
CA ALA A 138 -8.90 -1.64 -9.10
C ALA A 138 -10.15 -2.16 -8.38
N ARG A 139 -10.46 -3.47 -8.52
CA ARG A 139 -11.58 -4.10 -7.81
C ARG A 139 -11.37 -4.17 -6.31
N ALA A 140 -10.17 -4.56 -5.86
CA ALA A 140 -9.85 -4.59 -4.43
C ALA A 140 -9.94 -3.19 -3.80
N LEU A 141 -9.40 -2.17 -4.47
CA LEU A 141 -9.52 -0.78 -4.03
C LEU A 141 -10.98 -0.33 -3.98
N ALA A 142 -11.77 -0.65 -5.01
CA ALA A 142 -13.20 -0.32 -5.04
C ALA A 142 -13.97 -0.98 -3.89
N ALA A 143 -13.70 -2.26 -3.60
CA ALA A 143 -14.31 -2.97 -2.48
C ALA A 143 -13.91 -2.32 -1.14
N LEU A 144 -12.62 -2.03 -0.93
CA LEU A 144 -12.16 -1.33 0.28
C LEU A 144 -12.85 0.04 0.45
N ARG A 145 -13.00 0.80 -0.64
CA ARG A 145 -13.59 2.14 -0.64
C ARG A 145 -15.11 2.15 -0.42
N GLN A 146 -15.79 1.01 -0.51
CA GLN A 146 -17.18 0.89 -0.05
C GLN A 146 -17.31 1.03 1.46
N HIS A 147 -16.23 0.72 2.21
CA HIS A 147 -16.24 0.69 3.67
C HIS A 147 -15.36 1.77 4.30
N ILE A 148 -14.21 2.06 3.69
CA ILE A 148 -13.22 3.00 4.22
C ILE A 148 -12.99 4.10 3.19
N ALA A 149 -13.49 5.31 3.48
CA ALA A 149 -13.30 6.47 2.62
C ALA A 149 -11.83 6.92 2.58
N PHE A 150 -11.44 7.60 1.50
CA PHE A 150 -10.18 8.33 1.43
C PHE A 150 -10.06 9.28 2.63
N MET A 151 -8.84 9.47 3.14
CA MET A 151 -8.58 10.34 4.28
C MET A 151 -7.89 11.63 3.80
N PRO A 152 -8.64 12.72 3.54
CA PRO A 152 -8.05 13.97 3.05
C PRO A 152 -7.36 14.80 4.15
N VAL A 153 -7.76 14.59 5.40
CA VAL A 153 -7.23 15.21 6.62
C VAL A 153 -7.22 14.17 7.72
N ASP A 154 -6.37 14.33 8.73
CA ASP A 154 -6.26 13.39 9.83
C ASP A 154 -7.61 13.18 10.54
N ARG A 155 -7.89 11.91 10.85
CA ARG A 155 -9.04 11.48 11.63
C ARG A 155 -8.68 10.30 12.53
N ALA A 156 -9.55 9.99 13.49
CA ALA A 156 -9.43 8.75 14.26
C ALA A 156 -9.54 7.55 13.30
N MET A 157 -8.56 6.64 13.37
CA MET A 157 -8.43 5.50 12.45
C MET A 157 -8.82 4.16 13.07
N ASP A 158 -9.15 4.10 14.37
CA ASP A 158 -9.46 2.83 15.04
C ASP A 158 -10.67 2.11 14.41
N GLY A 159 -11.67 2.89 13.97
CA GLY A 159 -12.82 2.37 13.22
C GLY A 159 -12.41 1.84 11.83
N ASP A 160 -11.65 2.63 11.07
CA ASP A 160 -11.17 2.25 9.73
C ASP A 160 -10.30 0.99 9.79
N ILE A 161 -9.39 0.92 10.78
CA ILE A 161 -8.52 -0.23 11.00
C ILE A 161 -9.35 -1.48 11.35
N ARG A 162 -10.35 -1.36 12.22
CA ARG A 162 -11.22 -2.48 12.58
C ARG A 162 -11.96 -3.04 11.37
N VAL A 163 -12.47 -2.16 10.52
CA VAL A 163 -13.11 -2.53 9.25
C VAL A 163 -12.09 -3.19 8.30
N ALA A 164 -10.89 -2.62 8.16
CA ALA A 164 -9.84 -3.20 7.32
C ALA A 164 -9.48 -4.63 7.76
N VAL A 165 -9.40 -4.89 9.06
CA VAL A 165 -9.18 -6.22 9.62
C VAL A 165 -10.32 -7.18 9.24
N GLN A 166 -11.58 -6.75 9.40
CA GLN A 166 -12.73 -7.57 9.02
C GLN A 166 -12.74 -7.91 7.52
N LEU A 167 -12.29 -7.00 6.66
CA LEU A 167 -12.17 -7.23 5.22
C LEU A 167 -11.08 -8.25 4.87
N ILE A 168 -9.98 -8.28 5.63
CA ILE A 168 -8.95 -9.31 5.52
C ILE A 168 -9.48 -10.66 6.00
N GLU A 169 -10.03 -10.72 7.22
CA GLU A 169 -10.49 -11.96 7.85
C GLU A 169 -11.64 -12.62 7.08
N SER A 170 -12.55 -11.81 6.53
CA SER A 170 -13.65 -12.32 5.68
C SER A 170 -13.18 -12.75 4.29
N GLY A 171 -11.98 -12.36 3.85
CA GLY A 171 -11.47 -12.60 2.50
C GLY A 171 -12.19 -11.80 1.40
N GLU A 172 -12.91 -10.73 1.74
CA GLU A 172 -13.69 -9.92 0.80
C GLU A 172 -12.80 -9.29 -0.29
N LEU A 173 -11.68 -8.70 0.11
CA LEU A 173 -10.75 -8.04 -0.82
C LEU A 173 -10.11 -9.05 -1.78
N LEU A 174 -9.80 -10.26 -1.29
CA LEU A 174 -9.24 -11.32 -2.10
C LEU A 174 -10.27 -11.79 -3.15
N ARG A 175 -11.51 -12.02 -2.75
CA ARG A 175 -12.60 -12.37 -3.68
C ARG A 175 -12.80 -11.28 -4.73
N ALA A 176 -12.82 -10.01 -4.32
CA ALA A 176 -12.94 -8.88 -5.24
C ALA A 176 -11.80 -8.83 -6.26
N ALA A 177 -10.56 -9.09 -5.82
CA ALA A 177 -9.40 -9.13 -6.70
C ALA A 177 -9.46 -10.30 -7.70
N GLN A 178 -9.99 -11.46 -7.30
CA GLN A 178 -10.03 -12.68 -8.09
C GLN A 178 -11.20 -12.79 -9.07
N VAL A 179 -12.18 -11.87 -9.03
CA VAL A 179 -13.29 -11.90 -10.01
C VAL A 179 -12.73 -11.79 -11.43
N GLU A 180 -12.80 -12.87 -12.20
CA GLU A 180 -12.46 -12.85 -13.62
C GLU A 180 -13.48 -11.98 -14.39
N PRO A 181 -13.04 -11.20 -15.38
CA PRO A 181 -13.97 -10.49 -16.24
C PRO A 181 -14.85 -11.52 -16.94
N ARG A 182 -16.18 -11.41 -16.76
CA ARG A 182 -17.13 -12.20 -17.56
C ARG A 182 -16.84 -11.91 -19.04
N SER A 183 -16.51 -12.98 -19.78
CA SER A 183 -16.28 -12.98 -21.23
C SER A 183 -17.50 -12.55 -22.01
#